data_AF-A0A7C3UFC7-F1
#
_entry.id   AF-A0A7C3UFC7-F1
#
_cell.length_a   1.000
_cell.length_b   1.000
_cell.length_c   1.000
_cell.angle_alpha   90.00
_cell.angle_beta   90.00
_cell.angle_gamma   90.00
#
_symmetry.space_group_name_H-M   'P 1'
#
loop_
_entity.id
_entity.type
_entity.pdbx_description
1 polymer ?
#
loop_
_entity_poly.entity_id
_entity_poly.type
_entity_poly.pdbx_seq_one_letter_code
_entity_poly.pdbx_strand_id
1 'polypeptide(L)'
;MPVDPGTAAELRRVAWLFLLSALTLVLVVARAVVEALGLAAMLPAALALLWGLAVLCGWAATCVYGAYVTFSARRWPWLALCLFPLTSVPAAVAYAWLRRREVERKVLAGSRPQG
;
A
#
# COMPACT_ATOMS: atom_id res chain seq x y z
N MET A 1 -0.07 -7.58 -27.37
CA MET A 1 1.19 -6.82 -27.57
C MET A 1 2.05 -6.98 -26.33
N PRO A 2 3.38 -7.15 -26.46
CA PRO A 2 4.26 -7.16 -25.30
C PRO A 2 4.16 -5.81 -24.59
N VAL A 3 3.85 -5.83 -23.29
CA VAL A 3 3.83 -4.64 -22.45
C VAL A 3 5.25 -4.08 -22.38
N ASP A 4 5.41 -2.78 -22.59
CA ASP A 4 6.69 -2.11 -22.43
C ASP A 4 7.33 -2.47 -21.06
N PRO A 5 8.61 -2.88 -21.02
CA PRO A 5 9.23 -3.37 -19.78
C PRO A 5 9.25 -2.33 -18.65
N GLY A 6 9.27 -1.03 -18.97
CA GLY A 6 9.16 0.05 -17.99
C GLY A 6 7.78 0.08 -17.33
N THR A 7 6.73 -0.12 -18.13
CA THR A 7 5.34 -0.18 -17.65
C THR A 7 5.10 -1.41 -16.78
N ALA A 8 5.64 -2.57 -17.16
CA ALA A 8 5.57 -3.79 -16.37
C ALA A 8 6.28 -3.64 -15.01
N ALA A 9 7.44 -2.97 -14.98
CA ALA A 9 8.16 -2.68 -13.75
C ALA A 9 7.44 -1.68 -12.84
N GLU A 10 6.75 -0.68 -13.40
CA GLU A 10 5.91 0.25 -12.62
C GLU A 10 4.70 -0.47 -12.01
N LEU A 11 3.98 -1.28 -12.81
CA LEU A 11 2.85 -2.09 -12.33
C LEU A 11 3.27 -3.02 -11.18
N ARG A 12 4.42 -3.67 -11.30
CA ARG A 12 4.95 -4.54 -10.24
C ARG A 12 5.23 -3.76 -8.96
N ARG A 13 5.85 -2.58 -9.05
CA ARG A 13 6.10 -1.71 -7.88
C ARG A 13 4.81 -1.27 -7.20
N VAL A 14 3.83 -0.83 -7.99
CA VAL A 14 2.52 -0.40 -7.49
C VAL A 14 1.76 -1.57 -6.86
N ALA A 15 1.81 -2.76 -7.47
CA ALA A 15 1.18 -3.96 -6.92
C ALA A 15 1.79 -4.38 -5.58
N TRP A 16 3.12 -4.34 -5.45
CA TRP A 16 3.79 -4.61 -4.18
C TRP A 16 3.43 -3.58 -3.11
N LEU A 17 3.38 -2.28 -3.47
CA LEU A 17 2.96 -1.23 -2.55
C LEU A 17 1.53 -1.48 -2.07
N PHE A 18 0.62 -1.83 -2.98
CA PHE A 18 -0.76 -2.16 -2.63
C PHE A 18 -0.84 -3.35 -1.69
N LEU A 19 -0.15 -4.46 -1.99
CA LEU A 19 -0.20 -5.68 -1.19
C LEU A 19 0.35 -5.45 0.22
N LEU A 20 1.50 -4.78 0.33
CA LEU A 20 2.13 -4.44 1.61
C LEU A 20 1.24 -3.52 2.45
N SER A 21 0.78 -2.43 1.86
CA SER A 21 -0.03 -1.42 2.56
C SER A 21 -1.43 -1.95 2.92
N ALA A 22 -2.07 -2.74 2.05
CA ALA A 22 -3.37 -3.35 2.33
C ALA A 22 -3.27 -4.40 3.42
N LEU A 23 -2.23 -5.25 3.40
CA LEU A 23 -2.00 -6.23 4.47
C LEU A 23 -1.76 -5.53 5.81
N THR A 24 -0.93 -4.48 5.82
CA THR A 24 -0.68 -3.67 7.02
C THR A 24 -1.97 -3.04 7.52
N LEU A 25 -2.79 -2.48 6.62
CA LEU A 25 -4.08 -1.90 6.97
C LEU A 25 -5.03 -2.93 7.59
N VAL A 26 -5.11 -4.13 7.02
CA VAL A 26 -5.90 -5.24 7.56
C VAL A 26 -5.43 -5.60 8.96
N LEU A 27 -4.12 -5.70 9.21
CA LEU A 27 -3.58 -6.00 10.55
C LEU A 27 -3.92 -4.91 11.57
N VAL A 28 -3.86 -3.63 11.16
CA VAL A 28 -4.24 -2.49 12.00
C VAL A 28 -5.73 -2.51 12.31
N VAL A 29 -6.58 -2.71 11.31
CA VAL A 29 -8.04 -2.79 11.47
C VAL A 29 -8.41 -3.98 12.34
N ALA A 30 -7.83 -5.14 12.11
CA ALA A 30 -8.08 -6.33 12.91
C ALA A 30 -7.66 -6.10 14.38
N ARG A 31 -6.55 -5.39 14.63
CA ARG A 31 -6.17 -5.00 15.99
C ARG A 31 -7.19 -4.04 16.61
N ALA A 32 -7.65 -3.04 15.87
CA ALA A 32 -8.68 -2.12 16.35
C ALA A 32 -10.00 -2.84 16.68
N VAL A 33 -10.38 -3.84 15.88
CA VAL A 33 -11.56 -4.69 16.13
C VAL A 33 -11.38 -5.54 17.39
N VAL A 34 -10.23 -6.19 17.57
CA VAL A 34 -9.93 -6.99 18.77
C VAL A 34 -9.99 -6.13 20.03
N GLU A 35 -9.43 -4.93 19.99
CA GLU A 35 -9.49 -3.97 21.11
C GLU A 35 -10.93 -3.49 21.35
N ALA A 36 -11.68 -3.14 20.31
CA ALA A 36 -13.07 -2.68 20.42
C ALA A 36 -14.03 -3.76 20.96
N LEU A 37 -13.77 -5.03 20.67
CA LEU A 37 -14.53 -6.17 21.19
C LEU A 37 -14.07 -6.62 22.58
N GLY A 38 -13.03 -5.99 23.16
CA GLY A 38 -12.47 -6.38 24.46
C GLY A 38 -11.76 -7.74 24.45
N LEU A 39 -11.49 -8.29 23.26
CA LEU A 39 -10.84 -9.60 23.09
C LEU A 39 -9.33 -9.56 23.30
N ALA A 40 -8.76 -8.36 23.45
CA ALA A 40 -7.32 -8.17 23.67
C ALA A 40 -6.80 -8.93 24.90
N ALA A 41 -7.60 -9.03 25.97
CA ALA A 41 -7.25 -9.77 27.18
C ALA A 41 -7.22 -11.30 26.99
N MET A 42 -7.86 -11.82 25.94
CA MET A 42 -7.86 -13.25 25.62
C MET A 42 -6.66 -13.66 24.76
N LEU A 43 -5.89 -12.70 24.23
CA LEU A 43 -4.71 -13.01 23.42
C LEU A 43 -3.51 -13.38 24.32
N PRO A 44 -2.81 -14.48 24.02
CA PRO A 44 -1.52 -14.76 24.65
C PRO A 44 -0.54 -13.59 24.44
N ALA A 45 0.18 -13.19 25.49
CA ALA A 45 1.09 -12.03 25.45
C ALA A 45 2.12 -12.12 24.31
N ALA A 46 2.64 -13.33 24.05
CA ALA A 46 3.56 -13.58 22.94
C ALA A 46 2.92 -13.29 21.56
N LEU A 47 1.65 -13.66 21.37
CA LEU A 47 0.92 -13.40 20.14
C LEU A 47 0.63 -11.90 19.98
N ALA A 48 0.27 -11.21 21.06
CA ALA A 48 0.06 -9.76 21.05
C ALA A 48 1.35 -9.00 20.68
N LEU A 49 2.49 -9.41 21.23
CA LEU A 49 3.81 -8.85 20.90
C LEU A 49 4.17 -9.07 19.43
N LEU A 50 4.05 -10.30 18.93
CA LEU A 50 4.35 -10.62 17.53
C LEU A 50 3.43 -9.86 16.56
N TRP A 51 2.15 -9.72 16.90
CA TRP A 51 1.22 -8.93 16.10
C TRP A 51 1.61 -7.45 16.10
N GLY A 52 1.91 -6.87 17.27
CA GLY A 52 2.40 -5.49 17.37
C GLY A 52 3.66 -5.26 16.53
N LEU A 53 4.62 -6.20 16.58
CA LEU A 53 5.83 -6.17 15.78
C LEU A 53 5.52 -6.23 14.28
N ALA A 54 4.62 -7.12 13.86
CA ALA A 54 4.20 -7.25 12.46
C ALA A 54 3.55 -5.96 11.94
N VAL A 55 2.70 -5.31 12.75
CA VAL A 55 2.09 -4.02 12.41
C VAL A 55 3.15 -2.93 12.29
N LEU A 56 4.10 -2.85 13.24
CA LEU A 56 5.18 -1.85 13.21
C LEU A 56 6.09 -2.03 11.99
N CYS A 57 6.50 -3.27 11.71
CA CYS A 57 7.32 -3.58 10.54
C CYS A 57 6.57 -3.30 9.23
N GLY A 58 5.30 -3.69 9.13
CA GLY A 58 4.45 -3.40 7.98
C GLY A 58 4.25 -1.90 7.76
N TRP A 59 4.04 -1.15 8.83
CA TRP A 59 3.93 0.31 8.80
C TRP A 59 5.24 0.97 8.34
N ALA A 60 6.38 0.59 8.93
CA ALA A 60 7.68 1.12 8.55
C ALA A 60 8.01 0.81 7.08
N ALA A 61 7.76 -0.43 6.64
CA ALA A 61 7.96 -0.83 5.25
C ALA A 61 7.03 -0.04 4.31
N THR A 62 5.77 0.17 4.70
CA THR A 62 4.81 0.97 3.91
C THR A 62 5.22 2.43 3.82
N CYS A 63 5.70 3.05 4.90
CA CYS A 63 6.22 4.41 4.91
C CYS A 63 7.40 4.56 3.95
N VAL A 64 8.43 3.72 4.11
CA VAL A 64 9.65 3.80 3.29
C VAL A 64 9.36 3.49 1.82
N TYR A 65 8.62 2.41 1.56
CA TYR A 65 8.30 2.01 0.18
C TYR A 65 7.32 2.97 -0.49
N GLY A 66 6.33 3.47 0.25
CA GLY A 66 5.39 4.49 -0.22
C GLY A 66 6.09 5.79 -0.58
N ALA A 67 7.02 6.27 0.27
CA ALA A 67 7.85 7.42 -0.03
C ALA A 67 8.72 7.19 -1.28
N TYR A 68 9.39 6.04 -1.38
CA TYR A 68 10.20 5.70 -2.55
C TYR A 68 9.39 5.71 -3.87
N VAL A 69 8.22 5.07 -3.89
CA VAL A 69 7.38 4.97 -5.09
C VAL A 69 6.80 6.35 -5.46
N THR A 70 6.30 7.11 -4.49
CA THR A 70 5.70 8.43 -4.73
C THR A 70 6.74 9.50 -5.12
N PHE A 71 7.94 9.43 -4.54
CA PHE A 71 9.09 10.26 -4.91
C PHE A 71 9.55 9.97 -6.33
N SER A 72 9.70 8.69 -6.69
CA SER A 72 10.07 8.26 -8.06
C SER A 72 9.06 8.75 -9.11
N ALA A 73 7.78 8.84 -8.74
CA ALA A 73 6.71 9.33 -9.61
C ALA A 73 6.54 10.86 -9.59
N ARG A 74 7.35 11.62 -8.83
CA ARG A 74 7.25 13.07 -8.62
C ARG A 74 5.87 13.54 -8.16
N ARG A 75 5.15 12.71 -7.39
CA ARG A 75 3.81 12.99 -6.88
C ARG A 75 3.88 13.57 -5.46
N TRP A 76 4.31 14.82 -5.34
CA TRP A 76 4.56 15.50 -4.06
C TRP A 76 3.42 15.46 -3.03
N PRO A 77 2.12 15.63 -3.41
CA PRO A 77 1.03 15.55 -2.43
C PRO A 77 0.92 14.17 -1.78
N TRP A 78 1.12 13.12 -2.58
CA TRP A 78 1.10 11.73 -2.11
C TRP A 78 2.32 11.39 -1.26
N LEU A 79 3.48 11.97 -1.59
CA LEU A 79 4.69 11.84 -0.77
C LEU A 79 4.46 12.40 0.63
N ALA A 80 3.87 13.60 0.74
CA ALA A 80 3.55 14.20 2.04
C ALA A 80 2.61 13.31 2.87
N LEU A 81 1.57 12.77 2.23
CA LEU A 81 0.63 11.85 2.88
C LEU A 81 1.27 10.51 3.28
N CYS A 82 2.24 10.02 2.51
CA CYS A 82 3.00 8.80 2.82
C CYS A 82 4.02 9.00 3.95
N LEU A 83 4.56 10.20 4.10
CA LEU A 83 5.50 10.56 5.17
C LEU A 83 4.80 10.81 6.50
N PHE A 84 3.52 11.19 6.48
CA PHE A 84 2.78 11.46 7.70
C PHE A 84 2.31 10.15 8.37
N PRO A 85 2.66 9.91 9.64
CA PRO A 85 2.50 8.59 10.28
C PRO A 85 1.08 8.02 10.29
N LEU A 86 0.09 8.87 10.53
CA LEU A 86 -1.31 8.45 10.66
C LEU A 86 -1.94 8.17 9.30
N THR A 87 -1.43 8.77 8.23
CA THR A 87 -1.99 8.63 6.88
C THR A 87 -1.15 7.74 5.99
N SER A 88 0.06 7.33 6.39
CA SER A 88 1.00 6.64 5.52
C SER A 88 0.43 5.37 4.89
N VAL A 89 -0.19 4.51 5.70
CA VAL A 89 -0.81 3.25 5.27
C VAL A 89 -2.04 3.49 4.38
N PRO A 90 -3.09 4.22 4.82
CA PRO A 90 -4.26 4.45 3.97
C PRO A 90 -3.93 5.25 2.70
N ALA A 91 -3.00 6.20 2.77
CA ALA A 91 -2.56 6.96 1.60
C ALA A 91 -1.79 6.09 0.61
N ALA A 92 -0.92 5.19 1.08
CA ALA A 92 -0.21 4.23 0.23
C ALA A 92 -1.17 3.28 -0.49
N VAL A 93 -2.19 2.77 0.20
CA VAL A 93 -3.26 1.94 -0.40
C VAL A 93 -4.00 2.73 -1.48
N ALA A 94 -4.47 3.94 -1.15
CA ALA A 94 -5.23 4.78 -2.06
C ALA A 94 -4.41 5.17 -3.29
N TYR A 95 -3.15 5.56 -3.09
CA TYR A 95 -2.23 5.88 -4.17
C TYR A 95 -2.02 4.68 -5.10
N ALA A 96 -1.71 3.51 -4.53
CA ALA A 96 -1.43 2.32 -5.32
C ALA A 96 -2.66 1.89 -6.13
N TRP A 97 -3.85 1.97 -5.55
CA TRP A 97 -5.11 1.67 -6.24
C TRP A 97 -5.38 2.63 -7.40
N LEU A 98 -5.27 3.95 -7.16
CA LEU A 98 -5.49 4.96 -8.20
C LEU A 98 -4.45 4.85 -9.31
N ARG A 99 -3.18 4.68 -8.95
CA ARG A 99 -2.08 4.58 -9.93
C ARG A 99 -2.20 3.34 -10.79
N ARG A 100 -2.57 2.21 -10.21
CA ARG A 100 -2.85 0.98 -10.97
C ARG A 100 -3.93 1.22 -12.03
N ARG A 101 -5.06 1.83 -11.66
CA ARG A 101 -6.14 2.18 -12.60
C ARG A 101 -5.72 3.19 -13.68
N GLU A 102 -4.84 4.14 -13.35
CA GLU A 102 -4.27 5.05 -14.35
C GLU A 102 -3.44 4.30 -15.40
N VAL A 103 -2.56 3.39 -14.96
CA VAL A 103 -1.68 2.64 -15.85
C VAL A 103 -2.48 1.66 -16.71
N GLU A 104 -3.42 0.90 -16.11
CA GLU A 104 -4.31 -0.02 -16.84
C GLU A 104 -5.10 0.72 -17.94
N ARG A 105 -5.64 1.91 -17.64
CA ARG A 105 -6.36 2.73 -18.64
C ARG A 105 -5.45 3.19 -19.79
N LYS A 106 -4.19 3.55 -19.52
CA LYS A 106 -3.24 3.94 -20.57
C LYS A 106 -2.91 2.78 -21.50
N VAL A 107 -2.71 1.59 -20.94
CA VAL A 107 -2.45 0.37 -21.72
C VAL A 107 -3.65 0.04 -22.61
N LEU A 108 -4.88 0.11 -22.07
CA LEU A 108 -6.12 -0.10 -22.82
C LEU A 108 -6.34 0.96 -23.91
N ALA A 109 -6.09 2.23 -23.61
CA ALA A 109 -6.23 3.32 -24.58
C ALA A 109 -5.22 3.20 -25.75
N GLY A 110 -3.99 2.81 -25.46
CA GLY A 110 -2.97 2.53 -26.48
C GLY A 110 -3.23 1.26 -27.30
N SER A 111 -4.12 0.38 -26.83
CA SER A 111 -4.48 -0.87 -27.49
C SER A 111 -5.70 -0.75 -28.42
N ARG A 112 -6.39 0.40 -28.44
CA ARG A 112 -7.49 0.62 -29.40
C ARG A 112 -6.89 0.87 -30.80
N PRO A 113 -7.23 0.07 -31.83
CA PRO A 113 -6.84 0.38 -33.19
C PRO A 113 -7.46 1.72 -33.57
N GLN A 114 -6.62 2.65 -34.05
CA GLN A 114 -7.08 3.85 -34.74
C GLN A 114 -7.69 3.36 -36.05
N GLY A 115 -9.01 3.23 -36.06
CA GLY A 115 -9.80 3.03 -37.29
C GLY A 115 -9.93 4.34 -38.05
#